data_AF-A0A2A2TMP5-F1
#
_entry.id   AF-A0A2A2TMP5-F1
#
_cell.length_a   1.000
_cell.length_b   1.000
_cell.length_c   1.000
_cell.angle_alpha   90.00
_cell.angle_beta   90.00
_cell.angle_gamma   90.00
#
_symmetry.space_group_name_H-M   'P 1'
#
loop_
_entity.id
_entity.type
_entity.pdbx_description
1 polymer ?
#
loop_
_entity_poly.entity_id
_entity_poly.type
_entity_poly.pdbx_seq_one_letter_code
_entity_poly.pdbx_strand_id
1 'polypeptide(L)'
;MFNDKSLVRVNSPTVAIQRYGGSTSYTQLQVTLITLAFTTLTAVTLPAFMLVQPAFARESIVAIQRTIKNTAKGSVSAVDTLVQEIADREVELAMLNARFTSDAPNIKSVENRIQRLRDKITKTGRNHATINHVVADGLKTKVASLEIDVALLDAMYIPEHLEVQAVESQLRSLRQRYSQLQPRHSQVAINEAVLRSLQTEIAELKVAKTRLSKQYALHSPVIQYTDTQIRSLEKRLAMYK
;
A
#
# COMPACT_ATOMS: atom_id res chain seq x y z
N MET A 1 53.87 36.62 -55.18
CA MET A 1 54.36 36.85 -53.79
C MET A 1 53.52 36.00 -52.83
N PHE A 2 53.97 35.83 -51.59
CA PHE A 2 53.49 34.84 -50.61
C PHE A 2 52.07 35.08 -50.05
N ASN A 3 51.47 33.99 -49.51
CA ASN A 3 50.46 33.81 -48.41
C ASN A 3 49.50 34.97 -48.03
N ASP A 4 48.27 34.75 -47.54
CA ASP A 4 47.89 33.85 -46.43
C ASP A 4 46.33 33.80 -46.23
N LYS A 5 45.83 32.82 -45.45
CA LYS A 5 44.45 32.72 -44.83
C LYS A 5 43.24 32.65 -45.80
N SER A 6 42.16 31.93 -45.54
CA SER A 6 41.73 31.00 -44.47
C SER A 6 40.57 30.11 -45.03
N LEU A 7 39.96 29.12 -44.40
CA LEU A 7 39.88 28.62 -43.01
C LEU A 7 40.23 27.11 -42.92
N VAL A 8 40.07 26.50 -41.74
CA VAL A 8 40.36 25.07 -41.48
C VAL A 8 39.12 24.31 -41.02
N ARG A 9 39.06 23.02 -41.41
CA ARG A 9 38.00 22.05 -41.14
C ARG A 9 37.77 21.78 -39.64
N VAL A 10 36.53 21.49 -39.29
CA VAL A 10 36.17 20.78 -38.06
C VAL A 10 36.56 19.30 -38.22
N ASN A 11 37.35 18.77 -37.29
CA ASN A 11 37.61 17.34 -37.10
C ASN A 11 37.35 16.98 -35.64
N SER A 12 36.61 15.90 -35.40
CA SER A 12 36.50 15.27 -34.08
C SER A 12 37.82 14.63 -33.65
N PRO A 13 38.01 14.38 -32.35
CA PRO A 13 38.34 12.99 -31.99
C PRO A 13 37.62 12.47 -30.73
N THR A 14 37.36 11.17 -30.77
CA THR A 14 37.02 10.29 -29.65
C THR A 14 38.19 10.19 -28.66
N VAL A 15 37.93 9.96 -27.35
CA VAL A 15 38.63 8.93 -26.51
C VAL A 15 38.12 8.90 -25.05
N ALA A 16 37.90 7.66 -24.58
CA ALA A 16 37.94 7.06 -23.23
C ALA A 16 37.42 7.75 -21.93
N ILE A 17 36.88 6.87 -21.09
CA ILE A 17 36.29 7.05 -19.76
C ILE A 17 37.35 6.79 -18.66
N GLN A 18 37.37 7.58 -17.57
CA GLN A 18 37.50 7.01 -16.21
C GLN A 18 37.00 7.92 -15.07
N ARG A 19 36.56 7.25 -14.00
CA ARG A 19 35.84 7.69 -12.78
C ARG A 19 36.60 8.79 -12.00
N TYR A 20 35.98 9.67 -11.21
CA TYR A 20 35.18 9.36 -10.01
C TYR A 20 34.39 10.58 -9.47
N GLY A 21 33.30 10.34 -8.72
CA GLY A 21 32.75 11.27 -7.72
C GLY A 21 31.52 12.11 -8.13
N GLY A 22 30.49 12.12 -7.28
CA GLY A 22 29.36 13.06 -7.37
C GLY A 22 28.00 12.40 -7.66
N SER A 23 27.21 12.17 -6.61
CA SER A 23 25.83 11.66 -6.71
C SER A 23 24.83 12.76 -7.06
N THR A 24 23.95 12.54 -8.05
CA THR A 24 22.53 12.98 -8.06
C THR A 24 21.80 12.46 -9.31
N SER A 25 20.46 12.59 -9.34
CA SER A 25 19.62 12.52 -10.55
C SER A 25 19.20 11.16 -11.13
N TYR A 26 18.71 10.24 -10.27
CA TYR A 26 17.83 9.14 -10.71
C TYR A 26 16.41 9.61 -11.10
N THR A 27 16.09 10.89 -10.92
CA THR A 27 14.76 11.49 -11.14
C THR A 27 14.46 11.86 -12.60
N GLN A 28 15.45 11.87 -13.51
CA GLN A 28 15.22 12.30 -14.90
C GLN A 28 14.76 11.20 -15.87
N LEU A 29 14.80 9.91 -15.48
CA LEU A 29 14.40 8.80 -16.36
C LEU A 29 12.91 8.45 -16.34
N GLN A 30 12.07 9.15 -15.56
CA GLN A 30 10.62 8.90 -15.52
C GLN A 30 9.75 9.93 -16.26
N VAL A 31 10.34 10.97 -16.86
CA VAL A 31 9.57 12.06 -17.52
C VAL A 31 9.29 11.78 -19.02
N THR A 32 9.99 10.84 -19.64
CA THR A 32 10.04 10.70 -21.11
C THR A 32 9.28 9.48 -21.67
N LEU A 33 8.16 9.09 -21.08
CA LEU A 33 7.38 7.92 -21.55
C LEU A 33 5.84 8.06 -21.50
N ILE A 34 5.30 9.27 -21.30
CA ILE A 34 3.85 9.55 -21.42
C ILE A 34 3.61 10.72 -22.38
N THR A 35 4.15 10.59 -23.60
CA THR A 35 4.01 11.60 -24.66
C THR A 35 3.84 10.95 -26.04
N LEU A 36 2.92 10.00 -26.21
CA LEU A 36 2.42 9.55 -27.52
C LEU A 36 1.23 8.56 -27.40
N ALA A 37 0.01 9.09 -27.36
CA ALA A 37 -1.20 8.53 -27.96
C ALA A 37 -2.39 9.52 -27.77
N PHE A 38 -3.39 9.44 -28.65
CA PHE A 38 -4.66 10.17 -28.58
C PHE A 38 -4.65 11.68 -28.87
N THR A 39 -4.08 12.04 -30.02
CA THR A 39 -4.75 13.02 -30.90
C THR A 39 -5.49 12.27 -32.02
N THR A 40 -6.69 12.76 -32.36
CA THR A 40 -7.59 12.33 -33.45
C THR A 40 -8.11 10.88 -33.46
N LEU A 41 -9.34 10.68 -32.94
CA LEU A 41 -10.51 10.51 -33.82
C LEU A 41 -11.83 10.81 -33.09
N THR A 42 -12.90 11.03 -33.85
CA THR A 42 -14.18 11.60 -33.41
C THR A 42 -15.21 10.58 -32.90
N ALA A 43 -15.92 10.98 -31.84
CA ALA A 43 -17.33 10.68 -31.54
C ALA A 43 -17.86 9.24 -31.72
N VAL A 44 -17.90 8.48 -30.61
CA VAL A 44 -19.11 7.72 -30.21
C VAL A 44 -19.35 7.94 -28.72
N THR A 45 -20.61 8.17 -28.34
CA THR A 45 -21.06 8.43 -26.98
C THR A 45 -21.13 7.16 -26.12
N LEU A 46 -20.12 6.95 -25.27
CA LEU A 46 -20.28 6.37 -23.94
C LEU A 46 -19.30 7.08 -23.00
N PRO A 47 -19.74 7.76 -21.93
CA PRO A 47 -18.80 8.33 -21.00
C PRO A 47 -18.16 7.19 -20.19
N ALA A 48 -16.84 7.13 -20.19
CA ALA A 48 -16.06 6.13 -19.44
C ALA A 48 -16.08 6.40 -17.91
N PHE A 49 -17.28 6.49 -17.33
CA PHE A 49 -17.51 6.60 -15.89
C PHE A 49 -17.51 5.22 -15.23
N MET A 50 -16.38 4.50 -15.34
CA MET A 50 -15.99 3.51 -14.35
C MET A 50 -14.46 3.47 -14.26
N LEU A 51 -13.94 3.08 -13.10
CA LEU A 51 -12.52 2.75 -12.88
C LEU A 51 -11.54 3.94 -12.79
N VAL A 52 -11.87 5.00 -12.04
CA VAL A 52 -10.89 5.47 -11.04
C VAL A 52 -10.85 4.40 -9.95
N GLN A 53 -10.10 3.32 -10.20
CA GLN A 53 -9.98 2.23 -9.24
C GLN A 53 -9.37 2.75 -7.93
N PRO A 54 -9.69 2.14 -6.77
CA PRO A 54 -8.93 2.30 -5.53
C PRO A 54 -7.43 1.89 -5.62
N ALA A 55 -6.93 1.58 -6.81
CA ALA A 55 -5.56 1.18 -7.10
C ALA A 55 -4.54 2.24 -6.65
N PHE A 56 -4.81 3.54 -6.81
CA PHE A 56 -3.86 4.58 -6.40
C PHE A 56 -3.74 4.74 -4.87
N ALA A 57 -4.81 4.52 -4.10
CA ALA A 57 -4.76 4.43 -2.63
C ALA A 57 -4.10 3.12 -2.16
N ARG A 58 -4.35 2.01 -2.88
CA ARG A 58 -3.58 0.77 -2.68
C ARG A 58 -2.09 0.98 -2.93
N GLU A 59 -1.72 1.81 -3.91
CA GLU A 59 -0.32 2.14 -4.16
C GLU A 59 0.30 3.01 -3.07
N SER A 60 -0.41 3.92 -2.40
CA SER A 60 0.16 4.68 -1.28
C SER A 60 0.32 3.84 -0.01
N ILE A 61 -0.64 2.96 0.33
CA ILE A 61 -0.48 1.98 1.40
C ILE A 61 0.68 1.00 1.08
N VAL A 62 0.78 0.53 -0.17
CA VAL A 62 1.93 -0.29 -0.63
C VAL A 62 3.22 0.53 -0.70
N ALA A 63 3.18 1.85 -0.89
CA ALA A 63 4.34 2.75 -0.85
C ALA A 63 4.81 2.99 0.59
N ILE A 64 3.90 3.10 1.56
CA ILE A 64 4.24 3.14 2.99
C ILE A 64 4.84 1.78 3.42
N GLN A 65 4.23 0.66 3.00
CA GLN A 65 4.81 -0.67 3.18
C GLN A 65 6.18 -0.79 2.49
N ARG A 66 6.36 -0.27 1.27
CA ARG A 66 7.67 -0.23 0.57
C ARG A 66 8.67 0.70 1.26
N THR A 67 8.23 1.79 1.87
CA THR A 67 9.11 2.74 2.55
C THR A 67 9.64 2.11 3.83
N ILE A 68 8.76 1.51 4.65
CA ILE A 68 9.13 0.66 5.81
C ILE A 68 10.03 -0.51 5.38
N LYS A 69 9.73 -1.16 4.23
CA LYS A 69 10.48 -2.30 3.67
C LYS A 69 11.80 -1.90 2.98
N ASN A 70 12.04 -0.61 2.70
CA ASN A 70 13.26 -0.11 2.06
C ASN A 70 14.17 0.65 3.04
N THR A 71 13.66 1.30 4.09
CA THR A 71 14.51 1.84 5.18
C THR A 71 15.13 0.71 6.03
N ALA A 72 14.57 -0.49 5.97
CA ALA A 72 15.11 -1.70 6.59
C ALA A 72 15.96 -2.59 5.65
N LYS A 73 16.53 -2.06 4.54
CA LYS A 73 17.45 -2.80 3.66
C LYS A 73 18.87 -2.97 4.23
N GLY A 74 18.95 -3.38 5.51
CA GLY A 74 20.03 -4.25 5.95
C GLY A 74 19.89 -5.64 5.29
N SER A 75 20.87 -6.50 5.44
CA SER A 75 20.80 -7.88 4.94
C SER A 75 19.71 -8.67 5.66
N VAL A 76 18.51 -8.73 5.06
CA VAL A 76 17.38 -9.52 5.56
C VAL A 76 17.79 -10.99 5.58
N SER A 77 17.84 -11.60 6.77
CA SER A 77 18.26 -12.99 6.90
C SER A 77 17.19 -13.94 6.35
N ALA A 78 17.59 -15.16 5.98
CA ALA A 78 16.65 -16.20 5.60
C ALA A 78 15.68 -16.60 6.75
N VAL A 79 15.98 -16.20 7.99
CA VAL A 79 15.07 -16.38 9.13
C VAL A 79 14.07 -15.23 9.22
N ASP A 80 14.43 -14.00 8.83
CA ASP A 80 13.49 -12.86 8.76
C ASP A 80 12.42 -13.06 7.70
N THR A 81 12.77 -13.62 6.54
CA THR A 81 11.80 -13.95 5.49
C THR A 81 10.82 -15.04 5.95
N LEU A 82 11.27 -16.04 6.71
CA LEU A 82 10.39 -17.06 7.31
C LEU A 82 9.49 -16.48 8.41
N VAL A 83 9.99 -15.56 9.24
CA VAL A 83 9.16 -14.84 10.23
C VAL A 83 8.08 -14.01 9.54
N GLN A 84 8.42 -13.32 8.45
CA GLN A 84 7.44 -12.58 7.65
C GLN A 84 6.41 -13.51 7.01
N GLU A 85 6.83 -14.67 6.47
CA GLU A 85 5.88 -15.64 5.91
C GLU A 85 4.88 -16.12 6.97
N ILE A 86 5.30 -16.31 8.23
CA ILE A 86 4.36 -16.64 9.32
C ILE A 86 3.38 -15.49 9.57
N ALA A 87 3.85 -14.24 9.61
CA ALA A 87 2.97 -13.08 9.81
C ALA A 87 1.92 -12.94 8.69
N ASP A 88 2.34 -13.11 7.43
CA ASP A 88 1.45 -13.06 6.28
C ASP A 88 0.37 -14.17 6.34
N ARG A 89 0.76 -15.39 6.77
CA ARG A 89 -0.17 -16.53 6.93
C ARG A 89 -1.08 -16.43 8.16
N GLU A 90 -0.63 -15.83 9.26
CA GLU A 90 -1.48 -15.56 10.43
C GLU A 90 -2.54 -14.48 10.13
N VAL A 91 -2.20 -13.49 9.30
CA VAL A 91 -3.16 -12.51 8.76
C VAL A 91 -4.17 -13.21 7.84
N GLU A 92 -3.71 -14.08 6.93
CA GLU A 92 -4.59 -14.90 6.07
C GLU A 92 -5.53 -15.78 6.89
N LEU A 93 -5.02 -16.49 7.90
CA LEU A 93 -5.80 -17.34 8.80
C LEU A 93 -6.91 -16.57 9.52
N ALA A 94 -6.58 -15.39 10.10
CA ALA A 94 -7.58 -14.54 10.73
C ALA A 94 -8.64 -14.03 9.73
N MET A 95 -8.24 -13.69 8.50
CA MET A 95 -9.18 -13.30 7.44
C MET A 95 -10.07 -14.45 6.93
N LEU A 96 -9.59 -15.70 7.01
CA LEU A 96 -10.37 -16.91 6.69
C LEU A 96 -11.33 -17.29 7.82
N ASN A 97 -10.90 -17.20 9.08
CA ASN A 97 -11.73 -17.47 10.27
C ASN A 97 -12.94 -16.53 10.39
N ALA A 98 -12.91 -15.37 9.72
CA ALA A 98 -14.05 -14.46 9.60
C ALA A 98 -15.14 -14.92 8.60
N ARG A 99 -14.88 -15.99 7.83
CA ARG A 99 -15.71 -16.49 6.72
C ARG A 99 -16.00 -17.99 6.76
N PHE A 100 -15.14 -18.77 7.41
CA PHE A 100 -15.18 -20.24 7.42
C PHE A 100 -15.00 -20.79 8.83
N THR A 101 -15.53 -21.98 9.08
CA THR A 101 -15.30 -22.75 10.31
C THR A 101 -13.88 -23.33 10.34
N SER A 102 -13.34 -23.57 11.54
CA SER A 102 -12.00 -24.16 11.75
C SER A 102 -11.76 -25.46 10.99
N ASP A 103 -12.82 -26.23 10.71
CA ASP A 103 -12.71 -27.49 9.98
C ASP A 103 -12.49 -27.37 8.47
N ALA A 104 -12.64 -26.17 7.91
CA ALA A 104 -12.51 -25.94 6.47
C ALA A 104 -11.11 -26.32 5.95
N PRO A 105 -10.99 -27.01 4.79
CA PRO A 105 -9.70 -27.44 4.24
C PRO A 105 -8.68 -26.29 4.07
N ASN A 106 -9.15 -25.09 3.72
CA ASN A 106 -8.30 -23.91 3.54
C ASN A 106 -7.68 -23.45 4.87
N ILE A 107 -8.46 -23.44 5.96
CA ILE A 107 -7.95 -23.07 7.30
C ILE A 107 -6.91 -24.10 7.74
N LYS A 108 -7.25 -25.40 7.68
CA LYS A 108 -6.31 -26.49 8.01
C LYS A 108 -5.03 -26.44 7.17
N SER A 109 -5.11 -26.05 5.89
CA SER A 109 -3.94 -25.88 5.03
C SER A 109 -3.02 -24.76 5.51
N VAL A 110 -3.59 -23.59 5.85
CA VAL A 110 -2.83 -22.43 6.36
C VAL A 110 -2.25 -22.71 7.74
N GLU A 111 -2.99 -23.32 8.66
CA GLU A 111 -2.51 -23.75 9.98
C GLU A 111 -1.32 -24.72 9.87
N ASN A 112 -1.44 -25.76 9.02
CA ASN A 112 -0.35 -26.69 8.75
C ASN A 112 0.87 -25.99 8.15
N ARG A 113 0.69 -24.95 7.32
CA ARG A 113 1.81 -24.16 6.79
C ARG A 113 2.48 -23.33 7.89
N ILE A 114 1.70 -22.64 8.74
CA ILE A 114 2.20 -21.88 9.88
C ILE A 114 3.02 -22.78 10.80
N GLN A 115 2.51 -23.97 11.16
CA GLN A 115 3.23 -24.88 12.04
C GLN A 115 4.56 -25.34 11.43
N ARG A 116 4.57 -25.76 10.16
CA ARG A 116 5.81 -26.14 9.45
C ARG A 116 6.83 -25.00 9.34
N LEU A 117 6.39 -23.74 9.29
CA LEU A 117 7.28 -22.58 9.32
C LEU A 117 7.83 -22.35 10.72
N ARG A 118 6.99 -22.43 11.77
CA ARG A 118 7.43 -22.37 13.17
C ARG A 118 8.47 -23.45 13.47
N ASP A 119 8.23 -24.70 13.04
CA ASP A 119 9.15 -25.84 13.21
C ASP A 119 10.50 -25.66 12.49
N LYS A 120 10.55 -24.85 11.42
CA LYS A 120 11.81 -24.47 10.76
C LYS A 120 12.55 -23.39 11.55
N ILE A 121 11.83 -22.43 12.11
CA ILE A 121 12.43 -21.30 12.83
C ILE A 121 12.92 -21.72 14.23
N THR A 122 12.22 -22.61 14.93
CA THR A 122 12.69 -23.18 16.20
C THR A 122 14.01 -23.93 16.03
N LYS A 123 14.18 -24.67 14.92
CA LYS A 123 15.45 -25.31 14.53
C LYS A 123 16.59 -24.33 14.23
N THR A 124 16.29 -23.07 13.93
CA THR A 124 17.28 -21.98 13.80
C THR A 124 17.52 -21.19 15.09
N GLY A 125 16.91 -21.60 16.21
CA GLY A 125 17.14 -21.01 17.54
C GLY A 125 16.46 -19.66 17.80
N ARG A 126 15.54 -19.21 16.95
CA ARG A 126 14.87 -17.91 17.16
C ARG A 126 13.73 -18.02 18.18
N ASN A 127 13.64 -17.02 19.06
CA ASN A 127 12.60 -16.94 20.10
C ASN A 127 11.19 -16.70 19.51
N HIS A 128 10.20 -17.45 20.00
CA HIS A 128 8.78 -17.26 19.70
C HIS A 128 8.28 -15.82 19.96
N ALA A 129 8.86 -15.11 20.94
CA ALA A 129 8.53 -13.70 21.21
C ALA A 129 8.77 -12.80 19.98
N THR A 130 9.85 -13.02 19.22
CA THR A 130 10.13 -12.26 17.99
C THR A 130 9.11 -12.59 16.89
N ILE A 131 8.70 -13.86 16.78
CA ILE A 131 7.66 -14.26 15.82
C ILE A 131 6.34 -13.57 16.16
N ASN A 132 5.91 -13.64 17.44
CA ASN A 132 4.67 -13.03 17.90
C ASN A 132 4.66 -11.50 17.73
N HIS A 133 5.79 -10.83 17.85
CA HIS A 133 5.90 -9.38 17.58
C HIS A 133 5.64 -9.06 16.10
N VAL A 134 6.30 -9.77 15.16
CA VAL A 134 6.12 -9.50 13.72
C VAL A 134 4.73 -9.91 13.25
N VAL A 135 4.16 -11.00 13.78
CA VAL A 135 2.75 -11.38 13.54
C VAL A 135 1.82 -10.27 14.04
N ALA A 136 2.04 -9.76 15.26
CA ALA A 136 1.25 -8.66 15.81
C ALA A 136 1.34 -7.40 14.95
N ASP A 137 2.53 -7.01 14.47
CA ASP A 137 2.69 -5.89 13.55
C ASP A 137 1.98 -6.09 12.21
N GLY A 138 2.02 -7.31 11.66
CA GLY A 138 1.28 -7.68 10.44
C GLY A 138 -0.24 -7.54 10.63
N LEU A 139 -0.78 -8.08 11.72
CA LEU A 139 -2.20 -7.97 12.09
C LEU A 139 -2.62 -6.50 12.29
N LYS A 140 -1.85 -5.72 13.07
CA LYS A 140 -2.07 -4.29 13.31
C LYS A 140 -2.10 -3.49 12.00
N THR A 141 -1.15 -3.76 11.11
CA THR A 141 -1.08 -3.14 9.78
C THR A 141 -2.28 -3.52 8.92
N LYS A 142 -2.72 -4.78 8.96
CA LYS A 142 -3.90 -5.20 8.19
C LYS A 142 -5.20 -4.62 8.75
N VAL A 143 -5.34 -4.50 10.07
CA VAL A 143 -6.48 -3.79 10.69
C VAL A 143 -6.54 -2.34 10.19
N ALA A 144 -5.43 -1.60 10.24
CA ALA A 144 -5.38 -0.21 9.76
C ALA A 144 -5.74 -0.08 8.27
N SER A 145 -5.29 -1.01 7.43
CA SER A 145 -5.71 -1.10 6.01
C SER A 145 -7.21 -1.39 5.84
N LEU A 146 -7.77 -2.32 6.61
CA LEU A 146 -9.19 -2.66 6.48
C LEU A 146 -10.13 -1.57 7.04
N GLU A 147 -9.68 -0.75 8.00
CA GLU A 147 -10.46 0.43 8.44
C GLU A 147 -10.58 1.49 7.33
N ILE A 148 -9.53 1.67 6.52
CA ILE A 148 -9.62 2.47 5.29
C ILE A 148 -10.57 1.80 4.29
N ASP A 149 -10.43 0.50 4.04
CA ASP A 149 -11.31 -0.22 3.10
C ASP A 149 -12.80 -0.08 3.51
N VAL A 150 -13.16 -0.21 4.80
CA VAL A 150 -14.55 0.02 5.26
C VAL A 150 -14.99 1.46 5.03
N ALA A 151 -14.16 2.45 5.40
CA ALA A 151 -14.53 3.85 5.18
C ALA A 151 -14.73 4.19 3.69
N LEU A 152 -13.96 3.60 2.79
CA LEU A 152 -14.13 3.76 1.35
C LEU A 152 -15.38 3.02 0.83
N LEU A 153 -15.72 1.85 1.39
CA LEU A 153 -16.97 1.15 1.07
C LEU A 153 -18.20 1.91 1.60
N ASP A 154 -18.14 2.50 2.80
CA ASP A 154 -19.18 3.37 3.39
C ASP A 154 -19.44 4.64 2.54
N ALA A 155 -18.51 5.00 1.64
CA ALA A 155 -18.70 6.10 0.67
C ALA A 155 -19.43 5.66 -0.62
N MET A 156 -19.57 4.35 -0.85
CA MET A 156 -20.20 3.73 -2.03
C MET A 156 -21.50 2.99 -1.68
N TYR A 157 -21.60 2.45 -0.47
CA TYR A 157 -22.61 1.49 -0.05
C TYR A 157 -23.19 1.86 1.32
N ILE A 158 -24.37 1.33 1.63
CA ILE A 158 -24.93 1.34 2.99
C ILE A 158 -24.21 0.33 3.89
N PRO A 159 -24.16 0.53 5.22
CA PRO A 159 -23.46 -0.37 6.15
C PRO A 159 -23.91 -1.84 6.09
N GLU A 160 -25.16 -2.08 5.71
CA GLU A 160 -25.76 -3.42 5.59
C GLU A 160 -25.32 -4.16 4.31
N HIS A 161 -24.58 -3.51 3.40
CA HIS A 161 -24.11 -4.14 2.18
C HIS A 161 -23.13 -5.28 2.48
N LEU A 162 -23.26 -6.39 1.75
CA LEU A 162 -22.51 -7.64 2.03
C LEU A 162 -21.00 -7.44 2.03
N GLU A 163 -20.47 -6.55 1.20
CA GLU A 163 -19.03 -6.23 1.17
C GLU A 163 -18.57 -5.50 2.44
N VAL A 164 -19.35 -4.54 2.95
CA VAL A 164 -19.07 -3.82 4.20
C VAL A 164 -19.07 -4.82 5.37
N GLN A 165 -20.14 -5.61 5.49
CA GLN A 165 -20.25 -6.63 6.54
C GLN A 165 -19.12 -7.68 6.50
N ALA A 166 -18.69 -8.08 5.30
CA ALA A 166 -17.59 -9.02 5.13
C ALA A 166 -16.25 -8.45 5.61
N VAL A 167 -15.96 -7.17 5.35
CA VAL A 167 -14.74 -6.52 5.83
C VAL A 167 -14.83 -6.24 7.35
N GLU A 168 -15.99 -5.85 7.87
CA GLU A 168 -16.19 -5.68 9.33
C GLU A 168 -16.07 -7.01 10.10
N SER A 169 -16.48 -8.14 9.52
CA SER A 169 -16.20 -9.48 10.07
C SER A 169 -14.70 -9.74 10.15
N GLN A 170 -13.96 -9.43 9.09
CA GLN A 170 -12.49 -9.60 9.03
C GLN A 170 -11.77 -8.72 10.05
N LEU A 171 -12.20 -7.45 10.20
CA LEU A 171 -11.70 -6.54 11.23
C LEU A 171 -11.87 -7.10 12.65
N ARG A 172 -13.05 -7.64 12.97
CA ARG A 172 -13.33 -8.26 14.28
C ARG A 172 -12.40 -9.45 14.55
N SER A 173 -12.25 -10.35 13.57
CA SER A 173 -11.37 -11.51 13.70
C SER A 173 -9.88 -11.12 13.86
N LEU A 174 -9.40 -10.16 13.07
CA LEU A 174 -8.01 -9.66 13.17
C LEU A 174 -7.73 -9.00 14.52
N ARG A 175 -8.66 -8.18 15.04
CA ARG A 175 -8.56 -7.56 16.37
C ARG A 175 -8.52 -8.60 17.48
N GLN A 176 -9.39 -9.62 17.41
CA GLN A 176 -9.40 -10.74 18.35
C GLN A 176 -8.09 -11.54 18.30
N ARG A 177 -7.54 -11.79 17.09
CA ARG A 177 -6.25 -12.48 16.96
C ARG A 177 -5.09 -11.64 17.51
N TYR A 178 -5.13 -10.33 17.31
CA TYR A 178 -4.12 -9.42 17.87
C TYR A 178 -4.15 -9.38 19.41
N SER A 179 -5.35 -9.28 20.03
CA SER A 179 -5.46 -9.26 21.49
C SER A 179 -5.06 -10.58 22.16
N GLN A 180 -5.20 -11.73 21.46
CA GLN A 180 -4.64 -13.01 21.90
C GLN A 180 -3.10 -13.01 21.94
N LEU A 181 -2.44 -12.30 21.03
CA LEU A 181 -0.97 -12.25 20.94
C LEU A 181 -0.35 -11.12 21.80
N GLN A 182 -1.07 -10.02 21.97
CA GLN A 182 -0.63 -8.83 22.70
C GLN A 182 -1.73 -8.35 23.66
N PRO A 183 -2.03 -9.08 24.76
CA PRO A 183 -3.19 -8.78 25.61
C PRO A 183 -3.10 -7.40 26.28
N ARG A 184 -1.89 -6.94 26.64
CA ARG A 184 -1.68 -5.62 27.26
C ARG A 184 -1.70 -4.52 26.19
N HIS A 185 -2.49 -3.47 26.42
CA HIS A 185 -2.62 -2.28 25.57
C HIS A 185 -3.00 -2.56 24.09
N SER A 186 -3.57 -3.74 23.80
CA SER A 186 -3.92 -4.16 22.43
C SER A 186 -4.72 -3.12 21.66
N GLN A 187 -5.80 -2.63 22.28
CA GLN A 187 -6.69 -1.66 21.64
C GLN A 187 -6.00 -0.32 21.38
N VAL A 188 -5.12 0.13 22.28
CA VAL A 188 -4.39 1.41 22.13
C VAL A 188 -3.42 1.33 20.95
N ALA A 189 -2.64 0.24 20.85
CA ALA A 189 -1.69 0.04 19.76
C ALA A 189 -2.36 -0.12 18.38
N ILE A 190 -3.56 -0.73 18.33
CA ILE A 190 -4.38 -0.75 17.11
C ILE A 190 -4.93 0.64 16.80
N ASN A 191 -5.59 1.30 17.75
CA ASN A 191 -6.21 2.61 17.55
C ASN A 191 -5.19 3.65 17.05
N GLU A 192 -3.98 3.66 17.61
CA GLU A 192 -2.93 4.56 17.17
C GLU A 192 -2.51 4.31 15.71
N ALA A 193 -2.35 3.05 15.30
CA ALA A 193 -2.04 2.70 13.92
C ALA A 193 -3.19 3.10 12.96
N VAL A 194 -4.44 2.81 13.34
CA VAL A 194 -5.65 3.17 12.60
C VAL A 194 -5.77 4.69 12.44
N LEU A 195 -5.60 5.46 13.52
CA LEU A 195 -5.62 6.93 13.51
C LEU A 195 -4.62 7.49 12.50
N ARG A 196 -3.34 7.05 12.58
CA ARG A 196 -2.29 7.52 11.66
C ARG A 196 -2.62 7.16 10.21
N SER A 197 -3.06 5.93 9.93
CA SER A 197 -3.41 5.50 8.57
C SER A 197 -4.58 6.28 7.99
N LEU A 198 -5.66 6.47 8.75
CA LEU A 198 -6.82 7.27 8.33
C LEU A 198 -6.44 8.74 8.10
N GLN A 199 -5.62 9.34 8.98
CA GLN A 199 -5.12 10.71 8.80
C GLN A 199 -4.30 10.87 7.51
N THR A 200 -3.43 9.89 7.20
CA THR A 200 -2.62 9.89 5.97
C THR A 200 -3.52 9.81 4.73
N GLU A 201 -4.45 8.86 4.67
CA GLU A 201 -5.38 8.71 3.54
C GLU A 201 -6.23 9.98 3.32
N ILE A 202 -6.73 10.60 4.40
CA ILE A 202 -7.47 11.88 4.33
C ILE A 202 -6.59 13.00 3.76
N ALA A 203 -5.31 13.07 4.14
CA ALA A 203 -4.38 14.07 3.62
C ALA A 203 -4.08 13.84 2.13
N GLU A 204 -3.83 12.59 1.74
CA GLU A 204 -3.58 12.20 0.35
C GLU A 204 -4.79 12.50 -0.55
N LEU A 205 -6.02 12.17 -0.12
CA LEU A 205 -7.24 12.51 -0.86
C LEU A 205 -7.50 14.02 -0.94
N LYS A 206 -7.14 14.81 0.10
CA LYS A 206 -7.23 16.28 0.03
C LYS A 206 -6.23 16.87 -0.97
N VAL A 207 -5.03 16.30 -1.09
CA VAL A 207 -4.05 16.65 -2.14
C VAL A 207 -4.58 16.24 -3.52
N ALA A 208 -5.11 15.03 -3.66
CA ALA A 208 -5.69 14.52 -4.90
C ALA A 208 -6.87 15.40 -5.38
N LYS A 209 -7.81 15.75 -4.48
CA LYS A 209 -8.90 16.69 -4.76
C LYS A 209 -8.36 18.02 -5.27
N THR A 210 -7.35 18.59 -4.61
CA THR A 210 -6.74 19.87 -5.02
C THR A 210 -6.12 19.81 -6.42
N ARG A 211 -5.59 18.65 -6.83
CA ARG A 211 -5.13 18.41 -8.21
C ARG A 211 -6.30 18.27 -9.19
N LEU A 212 -7.33 17.51 -8.84
CA LEU A 212 -8.52 17.28 -9.66
C LEU A 212 -9.32 18.58 -9.90
N SER A 213 -9.42 19.48 -8.92
CA SER A 213 -10.09 20.79 -9.06
C SER A 213 -9.42 21.73 -10.07
N LYS A 214 -8.21 21.41 -10.55
CA LYS A 214 -7.54 22.13 -11.66
C LYS A 214 -7.93 21.58 -13.04
N GLN A 215 -8.57 20.42 -13.09
CA GLN A 215 -8.91 19.66 -14.30
C GLN A 215 -10.42 19.53 -14.50
N TYR A 216 -11.19 19.53 -13.41
CA TYR A 216 -12.63 19.33 -13.41
C TYR A 216 -13.35 20.45 -12.64
N ALA A 217 -14.59 20.74 -13.03
CA ALA A 217 -15.46 21.62 -12.26
C ALA A 217 -15.74 21.05 -10.86
N LEU A 218 -15.98 21.94 -9.88
CA LEU A 218 -16.21 21.58 -8.48
C LEU A 218 -17.42 20.65 -8.26
N HIS A 219 -18.41 20.71 -9.15
CA HIS A 219 -19.60 19.83 -9.12
C HIS A 219 -19.48 18.60 -10.03
N SER A 220 -18.29 18.30 -10.56
CA SER A 220 -18.08 17.06 -11.31
C SER A 220 -18.27 15.84 -10.41
N PRO A 221 -18.79 14.71 -10.94
CA PRO A 221 -18.95 13.48 -10.18
C PRO A 221 -17.65 13.01 -9.51
N VAL A 222 -16.50 13.25 -10.15
CA VAL A 222 -15.17 12.90 -9.62
C VAL A 222 -14.87 13.66 -8.32
N ILE A 223 -15.08 14.98 -8.29
CA ILE A 223 -14.86 15.80 -7.09
C ILE A 223 -15.85 15.44 -5.98
N GLN A 224 -17.13 15.26 -6.33
CA GLN A 224 -18.18 14.87 -5.37
C GLN A 224 -17.92 13.49 -4.75
N TYR A 225 -17.40 12.55 -5.53
CA TYR A 225 -17.02 11.23 -5.06
C TYR A 225 -15.83 11.30 -4.09
N THR A 226 -14.76 12.02 -4.44
CA THR A 226 -13.62 12.25 -3.54
C THR A 226 -14.05 12.94 -2.24
N ASP A 227 -14.98 13.90 -2.29
CA ASP A 227 -15.55 14.53 -1.08
C ASP A 227 -16.39 13.58 -0.22
N THR A 228 -16.98 12.55 -0.82
CA THR A 228 -17.72 11.52 -0.09
C THR A 228 -16.77 10.53 0.58
N GLN A 229 -15.69 10.14 -0.10
CA GLN A 229 -14.59 9.34 0.47
C GLN A 229 -13.93 10.06 1.67
N ILE A 230 -13.58 11.34 1.52
CA ILE A 230 -12.99 12.15 2.61
C ILE A 230 -13.92 12.21 3.82
N ARG A 231 -15.22 12.53 3.62
CA ARG A 231 -16.19 12.59 4.72
C ARG A 231 -16.38 11.25 5.42
N SER A 232 -16.35 10.15 4.67
CA SER A 232 -16.48 8.80 5.25
C SER A 232 -15.25 8.42 6.08
N LEU A 233 -14.04 8.72 5.58
CA LEU A 233 -12.80 8.54 6.34
C LEU A 233 -12.76 9.43 7.60
N GLU A 234 -13.23 10.68 7.53
CA GLU A 234 -13.34 11.57 8.68
C GLU A 234 -14.35 11.06 9.73
N LYS A 235 -15.48 10.50 9.28
CA LYS A 235 -16.47 9.80 10.14
C LYS A 235 -15.84 8.58 10.81
N ARG A 236 -15.10 7.74 10.08
CA ARG A 236 -14.41 6.57 10.63
C ARG A 236 -13.30 6.97 11.61
N LEU A 237 -12.52 8.01 11.30
CA LEU A 237 -11.48 8.58 12.17
C LEU A 237 -12.04 9.06 13.52
N ALA A 238 -13.25 9.63 13.52
CA ALA A 238 -13.90 10.09 14.75
C ALA A 238 -14.25 8.96 15.74
N MET A 239 -14.28 7.70 15.31
CA MET A 239 -14.51 6.53 16.18
C MET A 239 -13.29 6.13 17.03
N TYR A 240 -12.13 6.75 16.79
CA TYR A 240 -10.84 6.39 17.43
C TYR A 240 -10.23 7.53 18.25
N LYS A 241 -10.95 8.65 18.43
CA LYS A 241 -10.56 9.81 19.24
C LYS A 241 -11.10 9.67 20.66
#